data_AF-A0A1B3TRH8-F1
#
_entry.id   AF-A0A1B3TRH8-F1
#
_cell.length_a   1.000
_cell.length_b   1.000
_cell.length_c   1.000
_cell.angle_alpha   90.00
_cell.angle_beta   90.00
_cell.angle_gamma   90.00
#
_symmetry.space_group_name_H-M   'P 1'
#
loop_
_entity.id
_entity.type
_entity.pdbx_description
1 polymer ?
#
loop_
_entity_poly.entity_id
_entity_poly.type
_entity_poly.pdbx_seq_one_letter_code
_entity_poly.pdbx_strand_id
1 'polypeptide(L)'
;MISLFPVPSSIALVSAAMVIRAKNPVHSVLSSIPVSRNTPGLPLTLGFDSSAMIFPVVYIGAIAVLSSFVAMMLNIKIAEIHENVLRYLPVGGIIGPISLPEVSVTLDNDYIPLPTSLGTTPPRYTVYAGRIQSWTNSETLGDSLHTNYFLFFLVSGLIPLVAMIGATVPTMHKTTRVKRQDVFQQNAIDSQKTIEGWRFSTGSRKWAPGRGRGGSA
;
A
#
# COMPACT_ATOMS: atom_id res chain seq x y z
N MET A 1 10.71 26.41 -15.95
CA MET A 1 10.83 25.35 -14.93
C MET A 1 10.01 25.68 -13.69
N ILE A 2 10.25 26.84 -13.04
CA ILE A 2 9.49 27.28 -11.84
C ILE A 2 7.98 27.43 -12.11
N SER A 3 7.56 27.87 -13.29
CA SER A 3 6.13 28.00 -13.64
C SER A 3 5.39 26.68 -13.86
N LEU A 4 6.09 25.59 -14.16
CA LEU A 4 5.48 24.29 -14.45
C LEU A 4 5.29 23.45 -13.18
N PHE A 5 6.07 23.70 -12.13
CA PHE A 5 6.04 22.99 -10.85
C PHE A 5 4.68 23.05 -10.11
N PRO A 6 3.96 24.19 -10.04
CA PRO A 6 2.73 24.30 -9.26
C PRO A 6 1.56 23.49 -9.83
N VAL A 7 1.56 23.20 -11.13
CA VAL A 7 0.45 22.48 -11.80
C VAL A 7 0.30 21.04 -11.28
N PRO A 8 1.32 20.15 -11.37
CA PRO A 8 1.20 18.79 -10.81
C PRO A 8 1.08 18.81 -9.28
N SER A 9 1.71 19.78 -8.59
CA SER A 9 1.65 19.90 -7.12
C SER A 9 0.24 20.22 -6.62
N SER A 10 -0.43 21.20 -7.23
CA SER A 10 -1.79 21.60 -6.84
C SER A 10 -2.80 20.48 -7.11
N ILE A 11 -2.70 19.81 -8.26
CA ILE A 11 -3.57 18.67 -8.60
C ILE A 11 -3.35 17.50 -7.62
N ALA A 12 -2.09 17.20 -7.27
CA ALA A 12 -1.76 16.17 -6.30
C ALA A 12 -2.30 16.50 -4.89
N LEU A 13 -2.19 17.75 -4.44
CA LEU A 13 -2.71 18.20 -3.14
C LEU A 13 -4.25 18.12 -3.07
N VAL A 14 -4.93 18.60 -4.10
CA VAL A 14 -6.41 18.52 -4.18
C VAL A 14 -6.87 17.06 -4.17
N SER A 15 -6.20 16.20 -4.93
CA SER A 15 -6.50 14.77 -4.97
C SER A 15 -6.23 14.11 -3.61
N ALA A 16 -5.10 14.41 -2.97
CA ALA A 16 -4.77 13.87 -1.64
C ALA A 16 -5.78 14.31 -0.57
N ALA A 17 -6.25 15.57 -0.61
CA ALA A 17 -7.31 16.04 0.27
C ALA A 17 -8.63 15.26 0.04
N MET A 18 -8.93 14.91 -1.21
CA MET A 18 -10.09 14.09 -1.56
C MET A 18 -9.95 12.63 -1.06
N VAL A 19 -8.75 12.03 -1.12
CA VAL A 19 -8.47 10.70 -0.54
C VAL A 19 -8.85 10.64 0.93
N ILE A 20 -8.45 11.65 1.71
CA ILE A 20 -8.69 11.69 3.17
C ILE A 20 -10.16 12.00 3.51
N ARG A 21 -10.84 12.81 2.70
CA ARG A 21 -12.23 13.24 2.97
C ARG A 21 -13.30 12.26 2.49
N ALA A 22 -12.98 11.38 1.55
CA ALA A 22 -13.96 10.50 0.93
C ALA A 22 -14.51 9.46 1.93
N LYS A 23 -15.84 9.45 2.11
CA LYS A 23 -16.54 8.50 2.99
C LYS A 23 -16.66 7.10 2.39
N ASN A 24 -16.77 7.01 1.06
CA ASN A 24 -16.80 5.73 0.37
C ASN A 24 -15.35 5.27 0.11
N PRO A 25 -14.93 4.08 0.59
CA PRO A 25 -13.57 3.57 0.38
C PRO A 25 -13.19 3.51 -1.10
N VAL A 26 -14.14 3.21 -1.99
CA VAL A 26 -13.89 3.17 -3.44
C VAL A 26 -13.48 4.55 -3.96
N HIS A 27 -14.18 5.62 -3.55
CA HIS A 27 -13.84 6.98 -3.97
C HIS A 27 -12.53 7.47 -3.34
N SER A 28 -12.24 7.08 -2.09
CA SER A 28 -10.98 7.39 -1.43
C SER A 28 -9.80 6.82 -2.22
N VAL A 29 -9.87 5.53 -2.58
CA VAL A 29 -8.75 4.87 -3.25
C VAL A 29 -8.67 5.22 -4.73
N LEU A 30 -9.78 5.42 -5.44
CA LEU A 30 -9.76 5.96 -6.80
C LEU A 30 -9.07 7.32 -6.87
N SER A 31 -9.18 8.15 -5.83
CA SER A 31 -8.50 9.43 -5.72
C SER A 31 -6.98 9.32 -5.46
N SER A 32 -6.48 8.15 -5.08
CA SER A 32 -5.03 7.89 -4.94
C SER A 32 -4.31 7.71 -6.30
N ILE A 33 -5.05 7.32 -7.34
CA ILE A 33 -4.53 7.19 -8.72
C ILE A 33 -4.04 8.54 -9.28
N PRO A 34 -4.85 9.63 -9.29
CA PRO A 34 -4.38 10.93 -9.75
C PRO A 34 -3.25 11.51 -8.90
N VAL A 35 -3.19 11.23 -7.59
CA VAL A 35 -2.01 11.59 -6.76
C VAL A 35 -0.76 10.93 -7.32
N SER A 36 -0.77 9.61 -7.43
CA SER A 36 0.37 8.81 -7.92
C SER A 36 0.77 9.14 -9.36
N ARG A 37 -0.18 9.59 -10.19
CA ARG A 37 0.07 10.03 -11.57
C ARG A 37 0.75 11.40 -11.65
N ASN A 38 0.43 12.33 -10.75
CA ASN A 38 0.98 13.69 -10.78
C ASN A 38 2.31 13.81 -10.01
N THR A 39 2.55 12.95 -9.00
CA THR A 39 3.80 12.92 -8.22
C THR A 39 5.09 12.84 -9.07
N PRO A 40 5.19 12.03 -10.15
CA PRO A 40 6.39 11.97 -11.00
C PRO A 40 6.78 13.31 -11.65
N GLY A 41 5.82 14.24 -11.79
CA GLY A 41 6.09 15.57 -12.32
C GLY A 41 6.97 16.44 -11.41
N LEU A 42 7.00 16.15 -10.10
CA LEU A 42 7.84 16.86 -9.12
C LEU A 42 9.34 16.57 -9.31
N PRO A 43 9.85 15.32 -9.28
CA PRO A 43 11.25 15.05 -9.55
C PRO A 43 11.65 15.39 -11.00
N LEU A 44 10.73 15.28 -11.96
CA LEU A 44 10.99 15.66 -13.35
C LEU A 44 11.28 17.17 -13.48
N THR A 45 10.54 18.02 -12.76
CA THR A 45 10.79 19.48 -12.74
C THR A 45 12.01 19.88 -11.91
N LEU A 46 12.58 18.96 -11.13
CA LEU A 46 13.87 19.12 -10.45
C LEU A 46 15.05 18.61 -11.28
N GLY A 47 14.81 17.99 -12.45
CA GLY A 47 15.85 17.40 -13.30
C GLY A 47 16.31 16.02 -12.83
N PHE A 48 15.52 15.33 -12.00
CA PHE A 48 15.82 13.99 -11.49
C PHE A 48 15.07 12.92 -12.31
N ASP A 49 15.55 12.67 -13.52
CA ASP A 49 14.86 11.83 -14.52
C ASP A 49 14.73 10.36 -14.09
N SER A 50 15.75 9.79 -13.46
CA SER A 50 15.77 8.36 -13.07
C SER A 50 14.65 8.02 -12.10
N SER A 51 14.44 8.81 -11.04
CA SER A 51 13.29 8.57 -10.14
C SER A 51 11.98 8.86 -10.83
N ALA A 52 11.89 9.91 -11.66
CA ALA A 52 10.66 10.27 -12.36
C ALA A 52 10.11 9.11 -13.23
N MET A 53 10.98 8.25 -13.77
CA MET A 53 10.58 7.05 -14.50
C MET A 53 10.20 5.87 -13.59
N ILE A 54 10.79 5.77 -12.39
CA ILE A 54 10.49 4.70 -11.43
C ILE A 54 9.17 4.96 -10.68
N PHE A 55 8.83 6.22 -10.38
CA PHE A 55 7.60 6.58 -9.66
C PHE A 55 6.33 5.99 -10.32
N PRO A 56 6.05 6.18 -11.62
CA PRO A 56 4.89 5.58 -12.28
C PRO A 56 4.85 4.06 -12.17
N VAL A 57 5.99 3.39 -12.35
CA VAL A 57 6.08 1.92 -12.34
C VAL A 57 5.67 1.36 -10.99
N VAL A 58 6.22 1.92 -9.90
CA VAL A 58 5.97 1.39 -8.55
C VAL A 58 4.67 1.94 -7.96
N TYR A 59 4.45 3.26 -8.03
CA TYR A 59 3.29 3.87 -7.38
C TYR A 59 1.99 3.67 -8.16
N ILE A 60 1.98 3.88 -9.48
CA ILE A 60 0.76 3.65 -10.28
C ILE A 60 0.58 2.15 -10.52
N GLY A 61 1.64 1.49 -11.01
CA GLY A 61 1.56 0.10 -11.45
C GLY A 61 1.31 -0.90 -10.31
N ALA A 62 2.11 -0.85 -9.25
CA ALA A 62 2.00 -1.81 -8.15
C ALA A 62 1.06 -1.33 -7.05
N ILE A 63 1.33 -0.17 -6.44
CA ILE A 63 0.69 0.23 -5.18
C ILE A 63 -0.75 0.73 -5.39
N ALA A 64 -0.95 1.72 -6.28
CA ALA A 64 -2.26 2.33 -6.49
C ALA A 64 -3.29 1.33 -7.02
N VAL A 65 -2.92 0.52 -8.03
CA VAL A 65 -3.82 -0.50 -8.59
C VAL A 65 -4.14 -1.59 -7.57
N LEU A 66 -3.15 -2.10 -6.83
CA LEU A 66 -3.38 -3.10 -5.77
C LEU A 66 -4.32 -2.55 -4.69
N SER A 67 -4.09 -1.30 -4.24
CA SER A 67 -4.95 -0.67 -3.25
C SER A 67 -6.39 -0.50 -3.76
N SER A 68 -6.57 -0.13 -5.03
CA SER A 68 -7.90 0.05 -5.65
C SER A 68 -8.68 -1.26 -5.74
N PHE A 69 -8.00 -2.33 -6.10
CA PHE A 69 -8.59 -3.67 -6.12
C PHE A 69 -9.04 -4.11 -4.72
N VAL A 70 -8.18 -3.97 -3.72
CA VAL A 70 -8.50 -4.32 -2.32
C VAL A 70 -9.67 -3.50 -1.80
N ALA A 71 -9.72 -2.20 -2.09
CA ALA A 71 -10.80 -1.32 -1.64
C ALA A 71 -12.16 -1.71 -2.24
N MET A 72 -12.19 -2.20 -3.48
CA MET A 72 -13.42 -2.66 -4.11
C MET A 72 -13.86 -4.05 -3.59
N MET A 73 -12.91 -4.93 -3.26
CA MET A 73 -13.24 -6.22 -2.63
C MET A 73 -13.73 -6.08 -1.19
N LEU A 74 -13.33 -5.01 -0.49
CA LEU A 74 -13.69 -4.76 0.90
C LEU A 74 -15.08 -4.11 1.02
N ASN A 75 -16.06 -4.88 1.49
CA ASN A 75 -17.40 -4.36 1.77
C ASN A 75 -17.48 -3.74 3.18
N ILE A 76 -17.28 -2.43 3.28
CA ILE A 76 -17.30 -1.68 4.56
C ILE A 76 -18.72 -1.16 4.85
N LYS A 77 -19.26 -1.46 6.04
CA LYS A 77 -20.55 -0.92 6.50
C LYS A 77 -20.35 0.48 7.09
N ILE A 78 -20.81 1.51 6.38
CA ILE A 78 -20.56 2.93 6.69
C ILE A 78 -21.39 3.43 7.89
N ALA A 79 -22.43 2.69 8.31
CA ALA A 79 -23.42 3.13 9.29
C ALA A 79 -22.89 3.32 10.73
N GLU A 80 -21.83 2.60 11.14
CA GLU A 80 -21.28 2.65 12.51
C GLU A 80 -20.08 3.61 12.64
N ILE A 81 -19.57 4.11 11.52
CA ILE A 81 -18.34 4.93 11.47
C ILE A 81 -18.61 6.38 11.91
N HIS A 82 -19.83 6.88 11.73
CA HIS A 82 -20.16 8.29 11.90
C HIS A 82 -20.05 8.77 13.36
N GLU A 83 -20.45 7.98 14.34
CA GLU A 83 -20.46 8.42 15.74
C GLU A 83 -19.04 8.60 16.32
N ASN A 84 -18.13 7.69 15.93
CA ASN A 84 -16.73 7.77 16.37
C ASN A 84 -15.92 8.80 15.57
N VAL A 85 -16.15 8.96 14.27
CA VAL A 85 -15.37 9.91 13.44
C VAL A 85 -15.58 11.36 13.88
N LEU A 86 -16.80 11.78 14.23
CA LEU A 86 -17.05 13.15 14.69
C LEU A 86 -16.33 13.46 16.01
N ARG A 87 -16.07 12.46 16.85
CA ARG A 87 -15.35 12.64 18.13
C ARG A 87 -13.85 12.87 17.95
N TYR A 88 -13.23 12.27 16.92
CA TYR A 88 -11.79 12.40 16.65
C TYR A 88 -11.46 13.49 15.61
N LEU A 89 -12.45 13.96 14.84
CA LEU A 89 -12.31 15.07 13.91
C LEU A 89 -11.69 16.35 14.52
N PRO A 90 -12.11 16.84 15.70
CA PRO A 90 -11.52 18.06 16.27
C PRO A 90 -10.05 17.87 16.69
N VAL A 91 -9.65 16.67 17.10
CA VAL A 91 -8.25 16.37 17.46
C VAL A 91 -7.36 16.46 16.22
N GLY A 92 -7.74 15.79 15.13
CA GLY A 92 -7.02 15.88 13.86
C GLY A 92 -7.06 17.30 13.26
N GLY A 93 -8.18 18.00 13.45
CA GLY A 93 -8.38 19.38 13.01
C GLY A 93 -7.56 20.41 13.77
N ILE A 94 -7.06 20.11 14.96
CA ILE A 94 -6.11 20.96 15.70
C ILE A 94 -4.67 20.61 15.32
N ILE A 95 -4.33 19.31 15.26
CA ILE A 95 -2.95 18.86 14.98
C ILE A 95 -2.53 19.21 13.55
N GLY A 96 -3.39 19.00 12.56
CA GLY A 96 -3.08 19.32 11.16
C GLY A 96 -2.60 20.76 10.94
N PRO A 97 -3.39 21.78 11.30
CA PRO A 97 -3.00 23.18 11.12
C PRO A 97 -1.90 23.64 12.08
N ILE A 98 -1.65 22.96 13.21
CA ILE A 98 -0.52 23.33 14.09
C ILE A 98 0.83 22.90 13.49
N SER A 99 0.86 21.79 12.75
CA SER A 99 2.08 21.29 12.10
C SER A 99 2.45 22.05 10.82
N LEU A 100 1.49 22.68 10.13
CA LEU A 100 1.75 23.49 8.92
C LEU A 100 2.68 24.69 9.15
N PRO A 101 2.45 25.58 10.14
CA PRO A 101 3.31 26.72 10.39
C PRO A 101 4.69 26.32 10.89
N GLU A 102 4.87 25.17 11.55
CA GLU A 102 6.19 24.66 11.93
C GLU A 102 7.08 24.42 10.70
N VAL A 103 6.50 23.84 9.64
CA VAL A 103 7.18 23.67 8.36
C VAL A 103 7.41 25.02 7.68
N SER A 104 6.42 25.93 7.67
CA SER A 104 6.57 27.26 7.08
C SER A 104 7.65 28.10 7.75
N VAL A 105 7.70 28.17 9.09
CA VAL A 105 8.70 28.91 9.85
C VAL A 105 10.11 28.36 9.59
N THR A 106 10.26 27.05 9.40
CA THR A 106 11.54 26.44 9.01
C THR A 106 11.98 26.93 7.63
N LEU A 107 11.03 27.11 6.70
CA LEU A 107 11.28 27.59 5.33
C LEU A 107 11.48 29.11 5.26
N ASP A 108 10.85 29.88 6.16
CA ASP A 108 10.91 31.36 6.20
C ASP A 108 12.21 31.89 6.82
N ASN A 109 13.06 31.03 7.40
CA ASN A 109 14.42 31.43 7.77
C ASN A 109 15.18 31.88 6.50
N ASP A 110 16.08 32.88 6.65
CA ASP A 110 16.89 33.59 5.63
C ASP A 110 17.63 32.75 4.54
N TYR A 111 17.44 31.43 4.52
CA TYR A 111 17.99 30.48 3.56
C TYR A 111 17.30 30.50 2.18
N ILE A 112 16.11 31.08 2.06
CA ILE A 112 15.45 31.29 0.76
C ILE A 112 15.70 32.73 0.34
N PRO A 113 16.56 33.00 -0.67
CA PRO A 113 16.70 34.34 -1.22
C PRO A 113 15.37 34.70 -1.89
N LEU A 114 14.53 35.44 -1.17
CA LEU A 114 13.31 35.99 -1.72
C LEU A 114 13.72 36.91 -2.88
N PRO A 115 13.30 36.67 -4.12
CA PRO A 115 13.69 37.51 -5.25
C PRO A 115 13.04 38.88 -5.06
N THR A 116 13.75 39.80 -4.40
CA THR A 116 13.28 41.16 -4.09
C THR A 116 13.12 42.00 -5.37
N SER A 117 13.61 41.52 -6.51
CA SER A 117 13.49 42.15 -7.82
C SER A 117 13.08 41.16 -8.91
N LEU A 118 11.98 41.44 -9.60
CA LEU A 118 11.63 40.82 -10.88
C LEU A 118 12.74 41.15 -11.90
N GLY A 119 13.69 40.23 -12.11
CA GLY A 119 14.64 40.30 -13.22
C GLY A 119 16.11 40.01 -12.90
N THR A 120 16.50 39.86 -11.64
CA THR A 120 17.88 39.49 -11.29
C THR A 120 18.01 37.98 -11.16
N THR A 121 18.26 37.29 -12.28
CA THR A 121 18.88 35.97 -12.19
C THR A 121 20.31 36.18 -11.66
N PRO A 122 20.70 35.56 -10.54
CA PRO A 122 22.07 35.66 -10.08
C PRO A 122 23.02 35.16 -11.18
N PRO A 123 24.16 35.84 -11.41
CA PRO A 123 25.12 35.41 -12.41
C PRO A 123 25.57 33.98 -12.09
N ARG A 124 25.22 33.04 -12.97
CA ARG A 124 25.54 31.63 -12.79
C ARG A 124 26.90 31.36 -13.42
N TYR A 125 27.93 31.19 -12.60
CA TYR A 125 29.22 30.71 -13.06
C TYR A 125 29.12 29.22 -13.44
N THR A 126 29.26 28.91 -14.73
CA THR A 126 29.23 27.52 -15.22
C THR A 126 30.64 27.03 -15.52
N VAL A 127 31.09 26.00 -14.79
CA VAL A 127 32.36 25.32 -15.07
C VAL A 127 32.18 24.35 -16.23
N TYR A 128 32.75 24.67 -17.40
CA TYR A 128 32.66 23.84 -18.60
C TYR A 128 33.51 22.56 -18.52
N ALA A 129 34.61 22.58 -17.77
CA ALA A 129 35.51 21.43 -17.61
C ALA A 129 34.78 20.19 -17.03
N GLY A 130 33.86 20.39 -16.09
CA GLY A 130 33.08 19.29 -15.48
C GLY A 130 31.93 18.77 -16.35
N ARG A 131 31.69 19.34 -17.55
CA ARG A 131 30.64 18.89 -18.47
C ARG A 131 31.16 18.08 -19.67
N ILE A 132 32.49 17.96 -19.81
CA ILE A 132 33.12 17.20 -20.91
C ILE A 132 32.76 15.71 -20.80
N GLN A 133 32.64 15.20 -19.57
CA GLN A 133 32.12 13.88 -19.28
C GLN A 133 30.88 14.02 -18.39
N SER A 134 29.71 14.08 -19.03
CA SER A 134 28.43 14.17 -18.31
C SER A 134 27.96 12.77 -17.91
N TRP A 135 27.91 12.52 -16.61
CA TRP A 135 27.36 11.28 -16.06
C TRP A 135 25.85 11.39 -15.96
N THR A 136 25.14 10.29 -16.23
CA THR A 136 23.68 10.28 -16.05
C THR A 136 23.30 10.10 -14.59
N ASN A 137 22.11 10.58 -14.20
CA ASN A 137 21.59 10.38 -12.83
C ASN A 137 21.53 8.90 -12.44
N SER A 138 21.22 8.00 -13.38
CA SER A 138 21.18 6.56 -13.13
C SER A 138 22.57 5.96 -12.93
N GLU A 139 23.55 6.41 -13.68
CA GLU A 139 24.93 5.94 -13.61
C GLU A 139 25.58 6.35 -12.29
N THR A 140 25.46 7.62 -11.92
CA THR A 140 25.97 8.15 -10.64
C THR A 140 25.28 7.50 -9.43
N LEU A 141 23.97 7.29 -9.51
CA LEU A 141 23.22 6.60 -8.46
C LEU A 141 23.66 5.12 -8.35
N GLY A 142 23.83 4.44 -9.48
CA GLY A 142 24.28 3.05 -9.52
C GLY A 142 25.67 2.86 -8.92
N ASP A 143 26.63 3.72 -9.30
CA ASP A 143 27.99 3.68 -8.76
C ASP A 143 28.01 3.89 -7.24
N SER A 144 27.30 4.90 -6.74
CA SER A 144 27.23 5.16 -5.30
C SER A 144 26.56 4.03 -4.52
N LEU A 145 25.46 3.47 -5.04
CA LEU A 145 24.72 2.36 -4.41
C LEU A 145 25.54 1.07 -4.36
N HIS A 146 26.26 0.74 -5.43
CA HIS A 146 27.03 -0.51 -5.50
C HIS A 146 28.38 -0.42 -4.80
N THR A 147 29.02 0.75 -4.79
CA THR A 147 30.37 0.91 -4.22
C THR A 147 30.32 1.30 -2.74
N ASN A 148 29.62 2.36 -2.38
CA ASN A 148 29.63 2.91 -1.01
C ASN A 148 28.51 2.33 -0.13
N TYR A 149 27.32 2.12 -0.69
CA TYR A 149 26.12 1.76 0.08
C TYR A 149 25.63 0.31 -0.16
N PHE A 150 26.53 -0.60 -0.55
CA PHE A 150 26.14 -1.96 -0.94
C PHE A 150 25.38 -2.72 0.16
N LEU A 151 25.72 -2.50 1.44
CA LEU A 151 25.03 -3.13 2.57
C LEU A 151 23.57 -2.68 2.68
N PHE A 152 23.30 -1.38 2.51
CA PHE A 152 21.92 -0.87 2.53
C PHE A 152 21.12 -1.38 1.34
N PHE A 153 21.74 -1.51 0.17
CA PHE A 153 21.12 -2.14 -0.99
C PHE A 153 20.76 -3.61 -0.72
N LEU A 154 21.64 -4.37 -0.08
CA LEU A 154 21.41 -5.76 0.27
C LEU A 154 20.29 -5.93 1.31
N VAL A 155 20.29 -5.09 2.35
CA VAL A 155 19.21 -5.06 3.34
C VAL A 155 17.88 -4.66 2.69
N SER A 156 17.88 -3.70 1.77
CA SER A 156 16.67 -3.33 1.01
C SER A 156 16.13 -4.50 0.19
N GLY A 157 16.98 -5.34 -0.40
CA GLY A 157 16.58 -6.56 -1.10
C GLY A 157 15.94 -7.64 -0.20
N LEU A 158 16.28 -7.66 1.09
CA LEU A 158 15.62 -8.55 2.07
C LEU A 158 14.20 -8.07 2.42
N ILE A 159 13.88 -6.79 2.26
CA ILE A 159 12.56 -6.24 2.60
C ILE A 159 11.45 -6.86 1.73
N PRO A 160 11.54 -6.88 0.37
CA PRO A 160 10.57 -7.59 -0.46
C PRO A 160 10.47 -9.09 -0.15
N LEU A 161 11.58 -9.74 0.19
CA LEU A 161 11.58 -11.16 0.56
C LEU A 161 10.73 -11.40 1.82
N VAL A 162 10.96 -10.60 2.87
CA VAL A 162 10.17 -10.66 4.11
C VAL A 162 8.72 -10.26 3.83
N ALA A 163 8.47 -9.29 2.95
CA ALA A 163 7.11 -8.90 2.56
C ALA A 163 6.36 -10.04 1.84
N MET A 164 7.01 -10.82 0.98
CA MET A 164 6.38 -11.98 0.34
C MET A 164 6.02 -13.05 1.37
N ILE A 165 6.93 -13.36 2.31
CA ILE A 165 6.63 -14.28 3.42
C ILE A 165 5.46 -13.74 4.26
N GLY A 166 5.48 -12.44 4.58
CA GLY A 166 4.45 -11.75 5.34
C GLY A 166 3.08 -11.72 4.64
N ALA A 167 3.03 -11.72 3.30
CA ALA A 167 1.79 -11.83 2.54
C ALA A 167 1.27 -13.28 2.45
N THR A 168 2.17 -14.26 2.33
CA THR A 168 1.78 -15.67 2.19
C THR A 168 1.37 -16.32 3.51
N VAL A 169 2.09 -16.09 4.61
CA VAL A 169 1.83 -16.78 5.89
C VAL A 169 0.41 -16.55 6.43
N PRO A 170 -0.17 -15.33 6.41
CA PRO A 170 -1.54 -15.10 6.90
C PRO A 170 -2.63 -15.78 6.07
N THR A 171 -2.37 -16.07 4.79
CA THR A 171 -3.34 -16.76 3.90
C THR A 171 -3.24 -18.28 4.01
N MET A 172 -2.19 -18.81 4.63
CA MET A 172 -2.00 -20.25 4.85
C MET A 172 -2.86 -20.76 6.01
N HIS A 173 -4.18 -20.71 5.83
CA HIS A 173 -5.14 -21.25 6.79
C HIS A 173 -5.43 -22.72 6.49
N LYS A 174 -5.05 -23.62 7.40
CA LYS A 174 -5.45 -25.04 7.32
C LYS A 174 -6.91 -25.17 7.77
N THR A 175 -7.81 -25.29 6.81
CA THR A 175 -9.23 -25.56 7.08
C THR A 175 -9.38 -26.98 7.65
N THR A 176 -9.62 -27.09 8.96
CA THR A 176 -9.82 -28.38 9.66
C THR A 176 -11.24 -28.94 9.50
N ARG A 177 -12.20 -28.11 9.05
CA ARG A 177 -13.63 -28.47 8.99
C ARG A 177 -14.10 -29.02 7.65
N VAL A 178 -13.22 -29.16 6.67
CA VAL A 178 -13.54 -29.79 5.38
C VAL A 178 -13.11 -31.25 5.47
N LYS A 179 -14.05 -32.20 5.28
CA LYS A 179 -13.71 -33.62 5.11
C LYS A 179 -12.79 -33.74 3.90
N ARG A 180 -11.48 -33.87 4.14
CA ARG A 180 -10.51 -34.16 3.09
C ARG A 180 -10.53 -35.65 2.83
N GLN A 181 -10.57 -36.00 1.56
CA GLN A 181 -10.40 -37.35 1.10
C GLN A 181 -8.92 -37.73 1.28
N ASP A 182 -8.64 -38.60 2.24
CA ASP A 182 -7.33 -39.25 2.32
C ASP A 182 -7.37 -40.48 1.40
N VAL A 183 -6.74 -40.35 0.24
CA VAL A 183 -6.72 -41.37 -0.82
C VAL A 183 -6.06 -42.66 -0.29
N PHE A 184 -5.09 -42.56 0.62
CA PHE A 184 -4.43 -43.72 1.19
C PHE A 184 -5.35 -44.45 2.16
N GLN A 185 -6.04 -43.73 3.05
CA GLN A 185 -7.01 -44.38 3.95
C GLN A 185 -8.20 -44.97 3.21
N GLN A 186 -8.62 -44.40 2.08
CA GLN A 186 -9.74 -44.92 1.30
C GLN A 186 -9.39 -46.15 0.46
N ASN A 187 -8.17 -46.21 -0.09
CA ASN A 187 -7.72 -47.40 -0.82
C ASN A 187 -7.32 -48.55 0.10
N ALA A 188 -6.93 -48.26 1.36
CA ALA A 188 -6.57 -49.26 2.34
C ALA A 188 -7.79 -49.93 3.03
N ILE A 189 -9.02 -49.55 2.66
CA ILE A 189 -10.23 -50.15 3.25
C ILE A 189 -10.40 -51.57 2.69
N ASP A 190 -10.40 -52.56 3.59
CA ASP A 190 -10.68 -53.94 3.25
C ASP A 190 -12.18 -54.13 2.91
N SER A 191 -12.43 -54.85 1.82
CA SER A 191 -13.77 -55.14 1.30
C SER A 191 -14.66 -55.86 2.32
N GLN A 192 -14.09 -56.73 3.15
CA GLN A 192 -14.83 -57.52 4.13
C GLN A 192 -15.43 -56.65 5.26
N LYS A 193 -14.66 -55.67 5.74
CA LYS A 193 -15.09 -54.72 6.79
C LYS A 193 -16.23 -53.81 6.34
N THR A 194 -16.29 -53.50 5.05
CA THR A 194 -17.36 -52.69 4.47
C THR A 194 -18.68 -53.46 4.44
N ILE A 195 -18.63 -54.76 4.15
CA ILE A 195 -19.82 -55.62 4.04
C ILE A 195 -20.44 -55.94 5.42
N GLU A 196 -19.62 -56.10 6.47
CA GLU A 196 -20.11 -56.31 7.84
C GLU A 196 -20.95 -55.14 8.37
N GLY A 197 -20.53 -53.89 8.10
CA GLY A 197 -21.28 -52.70 8.52
C GLY A 197 -22.67 -52.60 7.89
N TRP A 198 -22.84 -53.10 6.66
CA TRP A 198 -24.16 -53.16 6.00
C TRP A 198 -25.03 -54.29 6.53
N ARG A 199 -24.45 -55.44 6.87
CA ARG A 199 -25.21 -56.60 7.37
C ARG A 199 -25.88 -56.33 8.73
N PHE A 200 -25.31 -55.45 9.56
CA PHE A 200 -25.93 -54.99 10.82
C PHE A 200 -26.93 -53.84 10.66
N SER A 201 -26.86 -53.07 9.57
CA SER A 201 -27.77 -51.92 9.30
C SER A 201 -29.13 -52.35 8.74
N THR A 202 -29.20 -53.48 8.04
CA THR A 202 -30.43 -53.99 7.41
C THR A 202 -31.40 -54.66 8.39
N GLY A 203 -31.05 -54.79 9.68
CA GLY A 203 -31.84 -55.50 10.69
C GLY A 203 -32.62 -54.64 11.70
N SER A 204 -32.35 -53.33 11.84
CA SER A 204 -33.12 -52.51 12.79
C SER A 204 -33.07 -51.01 12.49
N ARG A 205 -33.96 -50.51 11.64
CA ARG A 205 -34.43 -49.12 11.77
C ARG A 205 -35.69 -49.11 12.65
N LYS A 206 -35.50 -49.07 13.98
CA LYS A 206 -36.51 -48.44 14.83
C LYS A 206 -36.26 -46.94 14.79
N TRP A 207 -37.09 -46.25 14.02
CA TRP A 207 -37.25 -44.81 14.08
C TRP A 207 -37.81 -44.45 15.46
N ALA A 208 -37.12 -43.60 16.23
CA ALA A 208 -37.62 -43.06 17.49
C ALA A 208 -37.71 -41.53 17.34
N PRO A 209 -38.92 -40.92 17.47
CA PRO A 209 -39.05 -39.48 17.57
C PRO A 209 -38.62 -39.02 18.97
N GLY A 210 -38.21 -37.75 19.06
CA GLY A 210 -37.30 -37.27 20.09
C GLY A 210 -37.81 -37.22 21.52
N ARG A 211 -36.87 -37.04 22.45
CA ARG A 211 -37.08 -36.37 23.74
C ARG A 211 -35.80 -35.63 24.12
N GLY A 212 -35.98 -34.35 24.44
CA GLY A 212 -34.92 -33.46 24.86
C GLY A 212 -34.24 -33.92 26.14
N ARG A 213 -32.98 -33.53 26.28
CA ARG A 213 -32.27 -33.50 27.55
C ARG A 213 -31.91 -32.05 27.85
N GLY A 214 -32.64 -31.47 28.79
CA GLY A 214 -32.23 -30.27 29.50
C GLY A 214 -31.31 -30.61 30.67
N GLY A 215 -30.55 -29.61 31.09
CA GLY A 215 -30.39 -29.22 32.49
C GLY A 215 -29.43 -30.01 33.38
N SER A 216 -28.51 -29.24 33.98
CA SER A 216 -27.79 -29.40 35.26
C SER A 216 -26.75 -30.52 35.40
N ALA A 217 -25.46 -30.14 35.37
CA ALA A 217 -24.72 -29.65 36.54
C ALA A 217 -23.64 -28.64 36.09
#